data_AF-A0A0P7V518-F1
#
_entry.id   AF-A0A0P7V518-F1
#
_cell.length_a   1.000
_cell.length_b   1.000
_cell.length_c   1.000
_cell.angle_alpha   90.00
_cell.angle_beta   90.00
_cell.angle_gamma   90.00
#
_symmetry.space_group_name_H-M   'P 1'
#
loop_
_entity.id
_entity.type
_entity.pdbx_description
1 polymer ?
#
loop_
_entity_poly.entity_id
_entity_poly.type
_entity_poly.pdbx_seq_one_letter_code
_entity_poly.pdbx_strand_id
1 'polypeptide(L)'
;MVDQSEHAATPAPILPISAFPGSVANKIDNVQRRSSSGCDDYAYTQALLLHQRARMERLMKELLLERQKLDQLKGEVNEMEYDALQRRFRRVNSSSLIPRPEEMTRLRGLNRQLQIDIDCTVKETDLLQSRGKFDPKAMNNFYDNIQPGPVVLPKPRKKDGGVSSMRAGRPGPQDEDFEGAQWSCESCTFLNHPALNRCEQCEMPRCT
;
A
#
# COMPACT_ATOMS: atom_id res chain seq x y z
N MET A 1 -28.29 32.11 66.66
CA MET A 1 -27.66 30.80 66.86
C MET A 1 -26.35 30.83 66.07
N VAL A 2 -25.23 31.01 66.76
CA VAL A 2 -24.10 30.04 66.91
C VAL A 2 -23.26 29.96 65.62
N ASP A 3 -21.93 30.00 65.56
CA ASP A 3 -20.83 30.42 66.43
C ASP A 3 -19.53 30.22 65.59
N GLN A 4 -18.49 30.98 65.93
CA GLN A 4 -17.03 30.73 65.83
C GLN A 4 -16.34 30.04 64.62
N SER A 5 -15.33 30.78 64.13
CA SER A 5 -13.97 30.39 63.71
C SER A 5 -13.49 28.96 64.01
N GLU A 6 -12.74 28.36 63.09
CA GLU A 6 -11.63 27.46 63.47
C GLU A 6 -10.55 27.33 62.38
N HIS A 7 -9.32 27.61 62.80
CA HIS A 7 -8.08 27.59 62.03
C HIS A 7 -7.65 26.16 61.69
N ALA A 8 -6.91 26.03 60.57
CA ALA A 8 -6.24 24.80 60.15
C ALA A 8 -5.39 24.22 61.29
N ALA A 9 -5.87 23.14 61.90
CA ALA A 9 -5.17 22.42 62.94
C ALA A 9 -4.08 21.53 62.31
N THR A 10 -2.83 21.77 62.69
CA THR A 10 -1.71 20.87 62.49
C THR A 10 -2.03 19.51 63.14
N PRO A 11 -1.83 18.35 62.46
CA PRO A 11 -2.15 17.06 63.04
C PRO A 11 -1.24 16.77 64.25
N ALA A 12 -1.83 16.23 65.32
CA ALA A 12 -1.14 15.94 66.57
C ALA A 12 -0.01 14.91 66.38
N PRO A 13 1.14 15.08 67.06
CA PRO A 13 2.25 14.14 66.96
C PRO A 13 1.90 12.80 67.63
N ILE A 14 2.21 11.70 66.93
CA ILE A 14 2.02 10.35 67.42
C ILE A 14 3.06 10.07 68.51
N LEU A 15 2.60 9.71 69.71
CA LEU A 15 3.45 9.41 70.85
C LEU A 15 4.13 8.03 70.71
N PRO A 16 5.41 7.89 71.12
CA PRO A 16 6.11 6.62 71.09
C PRO A 16 5.57 5.64 72.15
N ILE A 17 5.47 4.37 71.78
CA ILE A 17 5.02 3.28 72.63
C ILE A 17 6.06 3.05 73.75
N SER A 18 5.63 3.20 75.00
CA SER A 18 6.45 3.00 76.19
C SER A 18 6.80 1.52 76.36
N ALA A 19 8.10 1.20 76.27
CA ALA A 19 8.63 -0.10 76.65
C ALA A 19 8.79 -0.20 78.18
N PHE A 20 8.40 -1.35 78.73
CA PHE A 20 8.45 -1.70 80.16
C PHE A 20 9.86 -1.61 80.77
N PRO A 21 9.98 -1.39 82.11
CA PRO A 21 11.26 -1.11 82.75
C PRO A 21 12.05 -2.40 83.05
N GLY A 22 13.23 -2.51 82.46
CA GLY A 22 14.24 -3.52 82.80
C GLY A 22 15.60 -2.83 83.01
N SER A 23 16.02 -2.79 84.27
CA SER A 23 17.29 -2.23 84.77
C SER A 23 18.53 -2.76 84.06
N VAL A 24 19.44 -1.87 83.65
CA VAL A 24 20.89 -1.99 83.89
C VAL A 24 21.57 -0.63 83.67
N ALA A 25 22.11 -0.09 84.76
CA ALA A 25 22.97 1.09 84.75
C ALA A 25 24.36 0.71 84.20
N ASN A 26 24.89 1.48 83.26
CA ASN A 26 26.34 1.60 83.06
C ASN A 26 26.70 3.02 82.65
N LYS A 27 27.53 3.64 83.50
CA LYS A 27 28.19 4.93 83.30
C LYS A 27 29.17 4.81 82.13
N ILE A 28 28.99 5.64 81.10
CA ILE A 28 30.07 6.08 80.22
C ILE A 28 30.02 7.61 80.26
N ASP A 29 31.06 8.17 80.87
CA ASP A 29 31.28 9.60 81.00
C ASP A 29 31.59 10.23 79.65
N ASN A 30 30.90 11.35 79.42
CA ASN A 30 31.36 12.52 78.69
C ASN A 30 31.68 12.38 77.19
N VAL A 31 30.63 12.38 76.38
CA VAL A 31 30.60 13.27 75.21
C VAL A 31 29.55 14.32 75.47
N GLN A 32 30.00 15.56 75.61
CA GLN A 32 29.24 16.80 75.48
C GLN A 32 28.45 16.79 74.15
N ARG A 33 27.33 16.07 74.07
CA ARG A 33 26.42 16.03 72.91
C ARG A 33 24.96 15.81 73.32
N ARG A 34 24.59 16.19 74.54
CA ARG A 34 23.26 15.90 75.09
C ARG A 34 22.35 17.12 75.02
N SER A 35 22.01 17.48 73.79
CA SER A 35 20.80 18.24 73.42
C SER A 35 20.40 18.02 71.94
N SER A 36 21.25 17.38 71.12
CA SER A 36 21.05 17.18 69.66
C SER A 36 20.43 15.84 69.26
N SER A 37 20.53 14.80 70.08
CA SER A 37 20.24 13.41 69.64
C SER A 37 18.82 13.20 69.10
N GLY A 38 17.81 13.88 69.67
CA GLY A 38 16.44 13.81 69.14
C GLY A 38 16.21 14.68 67.89
N CYS A 39 17.02 15.73 67.71
CA CYS A 39 16.98 16.59 66.53
C CYS A 39 17.57 15.87 65.31
N ASP A 40 18.69 15.15 65.50
CA ASP A 40 19.34 14.38 64.44
C ASP A 40 18.46 13.21 63.95
N ASP A 41 17.78 12.50 64.87
CA ASP A 41 16.83 11.43 64.52
C ASP A 41 15.59 11.96 63.78
N TYR A 42 15.10 13.15 64.16
CA TYR A 42 14.00 13.83 63.47
C TYR A 42 14.42 14.30 62.07
N ALA A 43 15.60 14.90 61.93
CA ALA A 43 16.15 15.33 60.65
C ALA A 43 16.37 14.14 59.70
N TYR A 44 16.89 13.02 60.22
CA TYR A 44 17.05 11.79 59.46
C TYR A 44 15.71 11.24 58.97
N THR A 45 14.73 11.14 59.85
CA THR A 45 13.37 10.65 59.50
C THR A 45 12.72 11.57 58.46
N GLN A 46 12.85 12.88 58.63
CA GLN A 46 12.33 13.87 57.69
C GLN A 46 12.99 13.75 56.30
N ALA A 47 14.31 13.57 56.24
CA ALA A 47 15.05 13.37 54.99
C ALA A 47 14.65 12.06 54.28
N LEU A 48 14.46 10.98 55.04
CA LEU A 48 14.02 9.69 54.49
C LEU A 48 12.64 9.81 53.86
N LEU A 49 11.67 10.42 54.55
CA LEU A 49 10.32 10.62 54.03
C LEU A 49 10.30 11.49 52.78
N LEU A 50 11.11 12.56 52.74
CA LEU A 50 11.25 13.40 51.56
C LEU A 50 11.83 12.60 50.38
N HIS A 51 12.87 11.80 50.61
CA HIS A 51 13.45 10.94 49.58
C HIS A 51 12.45 9.92 49.05
N GLN A 52 11.71 9.25 49.94
CA GLN A 52 10.69 8.27 49.56
C GLN A 52 9.57 8.92 48.75
N ARG A 53 9.10 10.11 49.16
CA ARG A 53 8.10 10.88 48.40
C ARG A 53 8.62 11.24 47.00
N ALA A 54 9.82 11.81 46.90
CA ALA A 54 10.41 12.17 45.62
C ALA A 54 10.59 10.95 44.70
N ARG A 55 10.96 9.79 45.26
CA ARG A 55 11.05 8.54 44.51
C ARG A 55 9.68 8.09 44.00
N MET A 56 8.65 8.13 44.85
CA MET A 56 7.28 7.78 44.48
C MET A 56 6.74 8.70 43.38
N GLU A 57 6.97 10.01 43.49
CA GLU A 57 6.56 11.00 42.48
C GLU A 57 7.23 10.73 41.12
N ARG A 58 8.53 10.41 41.10
CA ARG A 58 9.23 10.04 39.86
C ARG A 58 8.65 8.77 39.24
N LEU A 59 8.45 7.72 40.03
CA LEU A 59 7.87 6.46 39.55
C LEU A 59 6.45 6.65 39.03
N MET A 60 5.62 7.47 39.70
CA MET A 60 4.28 7.79 39.23
C MET A 60 4.32 8.52 37.88
N LYS A 61 5.25 9.45 37.70
CA LYS A 61 5.43 10.16 36.43
C LYS A 61 5.89 9.23 35.31
N GLU A 62 6.84 8.34 35.58
CA GLU A 62 7.31 7.32 34.63
C GLU A 62 6.17 6.38 34.23
N LEU A 63 5.40 5.88 35.21
CA LEU A 63 4.24 5.02 34.96
C LEU A 63 3.21 5.71 34.04
N LEU A 64 2.93 6.99 34.28
CA LEU A 64 1.99 7.76 33.47
C LEU A 64 2.49 7.88 32.02
N LEU A 65 3.78 8.18 31.83
CA LEU A 65 4.40 8.29 30.51
C LEU A 65 4.40 6.94 29.78
N GLU A 66 4.74 5.85 30.45
CA GLU A 66 4.70 4.52 29.85
C GLU A 66 3.27 4.10 29.49
N ARG A 67 2.28 4.43 30.32
CA ARG A 67 0.86 4.21 29.99
C ARG A 67 0.45 5.01 28.75
N GLN A 68 0.86 6.27 28.65
CA GLN A 68 0.57 7.10 27.47
C GLN A 68 1.21 6.53 26.20
N LYS A 69 2.47 6.09 26.26
CA LYS A 69 3.16 5.43 25.13
C LYS A 69 2.45 4.15 24.72
N LEU A 70 2.02 3.35 25.70
CA LEU A 70 1.27 2.13 25.44
C LEU A 70 -0.05 2.42 24.72
N ASP A 71 -0.80 3.43 25.18
CA ASP A 71 -2.07 3.83 24.56
C ASP A 71 -1.84 4.37 23.13
N GLN A 72 -0.76 5.10 22.90
CA GLN A 72 -0.35 5.53 21.55
C GLN A 72 -0.04 4.33 20.64
N LEU A 73 0.81 3.40 21.09
CA LEU A 73 1.19 2.23 20.29
C LEU A 73 -0.02 1.34 19.99
N LYS A 74 -0.94 1.18 20.94
CA LYS A 74 -2.21 0.49 20.69
C LYS A 74 -3.02 1.16 19.58
N GLY A 75 -3.08 2.49 19.58
CA GLY A 75 -3.71 3.26 18.50
C GLY A 75 -3.05 3.00 17.15
N GLU A 76 -1.72 3.09 17.08
CA GLU A 76 -0.95 2.86 15.86
C GLU A 76 -1.14 1.44 15.31
N VAL A 77 -1.11 0.43 16.18
CA VAL A 77 -1.38 -0.97 15.79
C VAL A 77 -2.81 -1.14 15.27
N ASN A 78 -3.79 -0.57 15.95
CA ASN A 78 -5.19 -0.64 15.52
C ASN A 78 -5.40 0.00 14.14
N GLU A 79 -4.76 1.14 13.86
CA GLU A 79 -4.80 1.78 12.53
C GLU A 79 -4.12 0.91 11.47
N MET A 80 -2.94 0.34 11.76
CA MET A 80 -2.26 -0.57 10.83
C MET A 80 -3.09 -1.83 10.53
N GLU A 81 -3.75 -2.40 11.54
CA GLU A 81 -4.64 -3.56 11.38
C GLU A 81 -5.87 -3.21 10.53
N TYR A 82 -6.47 -2.05 10.77
CA TYR A 82 -7.59 -1.54 9.98
C TYR A 82 -7.20 -1.36 8.51
N ASP A 83 -6.06 -0.73 8.24
CA ASP A 83 -5.54 -0.50 6.90
C ASP A 83 -5.17 -1.82 6.19
N ALA A 84 -4.58 -2.79 6.89
CA ALA A 84 -4.33 -4.13 6.36
C ALA A 84 -5.63 -4.87 5.98
N LEU A 85 -6.67 -4.79 6.83
CA LEU A 85 -7.99 -5.34 6.55
C LEU A 85 -8.64 -4.64 5.35
N GLN A 86 -8.54 -3.32 5.26
CA GLN A 86 -9.09 -2.54 4.14
C GLN A 86 -8.38 -2.90 2.83
N ARG A 87 -7.05 -3.01 2.82
CA ARG A 87 -6.30 -3.49 1.64
C ARG A 87 -6.72 -4.90 1.23
N ARG A 88 -6.93 -5.80 2.20
CA ARG A 88 -7.44 -7.15 1.91
C ARG A 88 -8.83 -7.10 1.28
N PHE A 89 -9.74 -6.28 1.80
CA PHE A 89 -11.07 -6.11 1.23
C PHE A 89 -11.01 -5.54 -0.19
N ARG A 90 -10.16 -4.53 -0.44
CA ARG A 90 -9.94 -4.01 -1.80
C ARG A 90 -9.44 -5.10 -2.74
N ARG A 91 -8.45 -5.91 -2.36
CA ARG A 91 -7.94 -7.05 -3.16
C ARG A 91 -9.00 -8.12 -3.43
N VAL A 92 -9.80 -8.49 -2.43
CA VAL A 92 -10.85 -9.51 -2.57
C VAL A 92 -12.03 -8.98 -3.39
N ASN A 93 -12.38 -7.70 -3.27
CA ASN A 93 -13.43 -7.09 -4.09
C ASN A 93 -12.97 -6.84 -5.53
N SER A 94 -11.67 -6.61 -5.74
CA SER A 94 -11.06 -6.62 -7.08
C SER A 94 -10.82 -8.03 -7.62
N SER A 95 -11.27 -9.09 -6.93
CA SER A 95 -11.38 -10.43 -7.55
C SER A 95 -12.36 -10.47 -8.72
N SER A 96 -13.18 -9.43 -8.91
CA SER A 96 -13.92 -9.21 -10.17
C SER A 96 -13.01 -8.96 -11.38
N LEU A 97 -11.73 -8.59 -11.16
CA LEU A 97 -10.71 -8.35 -12.18
C LEU A 97 -9.81 -9.58 -12.43
N ILE A 98 -9.90 -10.63 -11.60
CA ILE A 98 -9.18 -11.89 -11.81
C ILE A 98 -10.14 -12.82 -12.56
N PRO A 99 -9.90 -13.14 -13.85
CA PRO A 99 -10.75 -14.06 -14.59
C PRO A 99 -10.83 -15.38 -13.83
N ARG A 100 -12.06 -15.89 -13.64
CA ARG A 100 -12.24 -17.17 -12.93
C ARG A 100 -11.41 -18.28 -13.59
N PRO A 101 -10.90 -19.26 -12.84
CA PRO A 101 -10.10 -20.34 -13.42
C PRO A 101 -10.77 -21.04 -14.61
N GLU A 102 -12.10 -21.17 -14.55
CA GLU A 102 -12.92 -21.71 -15.64
C GLU A 102 -12.92 -20.80 -16.87
N GLU A 103 -13.05 -19.48 -16.67
CA GLU A 103 -12.98 -18.45 -17.72
C GLU A 103 -11.61 -18.46 -18.41
N MET A 104 -10.54 -18.53 -17.62
CA MET A 104 -9.17 -18.58 -18.13
C MET A 104 -8.92 -19.86 -18.95
N THR A 105 -9.47 -20.99 -18.50
CA THR A 105 -9.39 -22.27 -19.23
C THR A 105 -10.16 -22.21 -20.55
N ARG A 106 -11.38 -21.64 -20.54
CA ARG A 106 -12.20 -21.42 -21.73
C ARG A 106 -11.49 -20.52 -22.75
N LEU A 107 -10.93 -19.40 -22.29
CA LEU A 107 -10.20 -18.46 -23.15
C LEU A 107 -8.97 -19.11 -23.77
N ARG A 108 -8.19 -19.90 -23.02
CA ARG A 108 -7.06 -20.67 -23.57
C ARG A 108 -7.52 -21.67 -24.63
N GLY A 109 -8.64 -22.35 -24.41
CA GLY A 109 -9.23 -23.27 -25.39
C GLY A 109 -9.63 -22.58 -26.69
N LEU A 110 -10.33 -21.44 -26.60
CA LEU A 110 -10.70 -20.63 -27.76
C LEU A 110 -9.49 -20.09 -28.50
N ASN A 111 -8.47 -19.62 -27.78
CA ASN A 111 -7.24 -19.11 -28.38
C ASN A 111 -6.52 -20.21 -29.16
N ARG A 112 -6.45 -21.43 -28.60
CA ARG A 112 -5.91 -22.60 -29.30
C ARG A 112 -6.72 -22.95 -30.56
N GLN A 113 -8.05 -22.88 -30.49
CA GLN A 113 -8.91 -23.15 -31.64
C GLN A 113 -8.69 -22.12 -32.76
N LEU A 114 -8.69 -20.83 -32.42
CA LEU A 114 -8.40 -19.76 -33.39
C LEU A 114 -7.03 -19.92 -34.05
N GLN A 115 -6.03 -20.36 -33.28
CA GLN A 115 -4.69 -20.60 -33.82
C GLN A 115 -4.68 -21.76 -34.83
N ILE A 116 -5.43 -22.84 -34.55
CA ILE A 116 -5.62 -23.94 -35.51
C ILE A 116 -6.34 -23.44 -36.77
N ASP A 117 -7.38 -22.62 -36.59
CA ASP A 117 -8.16 -22.10 -37.72
C ASP A 117 -7.29 -21.20 -38.62
N ILE A 118 -6.47 -20.33 -38.02
CA ILE A 118 -5.49 -19.50 -38.74
C ILE A 118 -4.54 -20.39 -39.55
N ASP A 119 -3.95 -21.42 -38.93
CA ASP A 119 -3.02 -22.32 -39.61
C ASP A 119 -3.70 -23.06 -40.79
N CYS A 120 -4.96 -23.47 -40.61
CA CYS A 120 -5.76 -24.09 -41.67
C CYS A 120 -6.01 -23.11 -42.83
N THR A 121 -6.46 -21.89 -42.54
CA THR A 121 -6.73 -20.86 -43.56
C THR A 121 -5.44 -20.44 -44.28
N VAL A 122 -4.32 -20.32 -43.58
CA VAL A 122 -3.02 -20.03 -44.19
C VAL A 122 -2.65 -21.12 -45.20
N LYS A 123 -2.75 -22.40 -44.81
CA LYS A 123 -2.49 -23.54 -45.72
C LYS A 123 -3.41 -23.53 -46.93
N GLU A 124 -4.70 -23.24 -46.75
CA GLU A 124 -5.65 -23.12 -47.86
C GLU A 124 -5.24 -21.99 -48.82
N THR A 125 -4.83 -20.85 -48.27
CA THR A 125 -4.39 -19.69 -49.05
C THR A 125 -3.11 -20.02 -49.84
N ASP A 126 -2.14 -20.70 -49.22
CA ASP A 126 -0.89 -21.13 -49.88
C ASP A 126 -1.16 -22.12 -51.02
N LEU A 127 -2.12 -23.05 -50.83
CA LEU A 127 -2.54 -23.97 -51.88
C LEU A 127 -3.19 -23.25 -53.06
N LEU A 128 -4.01 -22.24 -52.79
CA LEU A 128 -4.62 -21.42 -53.85
C LEU A 128 -3.60 -20.54 -54.57
N GLN A 129 -2.65 -19.96 -53.85
CA GLN A 129 -1.57 -19.14 -54.42
C GLN A 129 -0.59 -19.98 -55.27
N SER A 130 -0.21 -21.17 -54.79
CA SER A 130 0.67 -22.09 -55.52
C SER A 130 0.02 -22.65 -56.80
N ARG A 131 -1.31 -22.71 -56.86
CA ARG A 131 -2.07 -23.08 -58.07
C ARG A 131 -2.06 -22.01 -59.16
N GLY A 132 -1.44 -20.85 -58.91
CA GLY A 132 -1.40 -19.73 -59.84
C GLY A 132 -2.75 -19.00 -59.95
N LYS A 133 -2.90 -18.12 -60.95
CA LYS A 133 -4.01 -17.17 -61.16
C LYS A 133 -5.39 -17.82 -60.97
N PHE A 134 -5.88 -17.85 -59.73
CA PHE A 134 -7.20 -18.36 -59.37
C PHE A 134 -8.20 -17.26 -59.72
N ASP A 135 -8.85 -17.40 -60.88
CA ASP A 135 -9.94 -16.53 -61.30
C ASP A 135 -11.27 -17.27 -61.13
N PRO A 136 -12.04 -16.98 -60.05
CA PRO A 136 -13.33 -17.60 -59.81
C PRO A 136 -14.34 -17.37 -60.96
N LYS A 137 -14.12 -16.34 -61.79
CA LYS A 137 -14.96 -16.06 -62.97
C LYS A 137 -14.60 -16.96 -64.16
N ALA A 138 -13.35 -17.43 -64.27
CA ALA A 138 -12.91 -18.29 -65.37
C ALA A 138 -13.40 -19.75 -65.21
N MET A 139 -13.67 -20.22 -63.98
CA MET A 139 -14.16 -21.58 -63.74
C MET A 139 -15.60 -21.82 -64.22
N ASN A 140 -16.37 -20.77 -64.52
CA ASN A 140 -17.77 -20.87 -64.92
C ASN A 140 -18.07 -20.18 -66.27
N ASN A 141 -17.08 -20.07 -67.16
CA ASN A 141 -17.35 -19.62 -68.53
C ASN A 141 -18.01 -20.73 -69.35
N PHE A 142 -19.28 -21.00 -69.06
CA PHE A 142 -20.18 -21.83 -69.86
C PHE A 142 -20.21 -21.40 -71.34
N TYR A 143 -19.89 -20.13 -71.62
CA TYR A 143 -19.93 -19.52 -72.96
C TYR A 143 -18.61 -19.61 -73.74
N ASP A 144 -17.50 -20.07 -73.17
CA ASP A 144 -16.19 -20.08 -73.87
C ASP A 144 -16.13 -21.10 -75.03
N ASN A 145 -17.03 -22.09 -75.05
CA ASN A 145 -17.10 -23.11 -76.12
C ASN A 145 -18.31 -22.95 -77.06
N ILE A 146 -19.12 -21.90 -76.89
CA ILE A 146 -20.26 -21.65 -77.78
C ILE A 146 -19.76 -20.80 -78.94
N GLN A 147 -19.86 -21.34 -80.16
CA GLN A 147 -19.38 -20.65 -81.37
C GLN A 147 -20.04 -19.26 -81.47
N PRO A 148 -19.27 -18.17 -81.59
CA PRO A 148 -19.83 -16.86 -81.89
C PRO A 148 -20.52 -16.93 -83.25
N GLY A 149 -21.82 -16.61 -83.28
CA GLY A 149 -22.56 -16.39 -84.52
C GLY A 149 -21.92 -15.29 -85.39
N PRO A 150 -22.43 -15.07 -86.61
CA PRO A 150 -21.70 -14.42 -87.70
C PRO A 150 -21.14 -13.04 -87.34
N VAL A 151 -19.85 -12.89 -87.65
CA VAL A 151 -19.02 -11.71 -87.39
C VAL A 151 -19.53 -10.47 -88.12
N VAL A 152 -19.68 -9.36 -87.38
CA VAL A 152 -19.57 -8.00 -87.93
C VAL A 152 -18.46 -7.27 -87.15
N LEU A 153 -17.44 -6.83 -87.88
CA LEU A 153 -16.32 -5.98 -87.43
C LEU A 153 -16.18 -4.83 -88.45
N PRO A 154 -15.40 -3.74 -88.21
CA PRO A 154 -14.76 -3.23 -86.98
C PRO A 154 -14.89 -1.68 -86.81
N LYS A 155 -14.44 -1.12 -85.66
CA LYS A 155 -13.47 0.03 -85.58
C LYS A 155 -13.06 0.41 -84.12
N PRO A 156 -11.99 1.21 -83.88
CA PRO A 156 -10.76 0.69 -83.27
C PRO A 156 -10.31 1.35 -81.94
N ARG A 157 -9.58 0.52 -81.18
CA ARG A 157 -8.44 0.75 -80.26
C ARG A 157 -8.03 2.17 -79.84
N LYS A 158 -7.80 2.35 -78.53
CA LYS A 158 -6.57 2.96 -77.98
C LYS A 158 -6.08 2.27 -76.68
N LYS A 159 -4.83 1.83 -76.74
CA LYS A 159 -3.79 1.63 -75.70
C LYS A 159 -3.50 2.95 -74.96
N ASP A 160 -2.83 3.11 -73.82
CA ASP A 160 -1.96 2.33 -72.91
C ASP A 160 -2.10 3.06 -71.54
N GLY A 161 -1.98 2.42 -70.38
CA GLY A 161 -0.71 2.37 -69.64
C GLY A 161 -0.63 3.45 -68.54
N GLY A 162 -0.70 3.02 -67.28
CA GLY A 162 -0.47 3.88 -66.11
C GLY A 162 0.99 3.95 -65.71
N VAL A 163 1.39 5.04 -65.02
CA VAL A 163 2.51 5.09 -64.07
C VAL A 163 2.19 6.08 -62.94
N SER A 164 2.44 5.60 -61.72
CA SER A 164 2.76 6.19 -60.42
C SER A 164 2.90 7.72 -60.26
N SER A 165 2.52 8.25 -59.09
CA SER A 165 3.46 8.62 -58.00
C SER A 165 2.93 9.70 -57.03
N MET A 166 3.08 9.43 -55.73
CA MET A 166 3.37 10.36 -54.62
C MET A 166 2.39 11.51 -54.28
N ARG A 167 1.72 11.38 -53.13
CA ARG A 167 1.68 12.39 -52.05
C ARG A 167 1.66 11.63 -50.72
N ALA A 168 2.75 11.58 -49.96
CA ALA A 168 3.24 12.64 -49.08
C ALA A 168 2.09 13.26 -48.26
N GLY A 169 1.91 12.72 -47.06
CA GLY A 169 0.93 13.17 -46.07
C GLY A 169 1.24 12.52 -44.73
N ARG A 170 2.46 12.75 -44.23
CA ARG A 170 2.80 12.56 -42.82
C ARG A 170 2.04 13.65 -42.05
N PRO A 171 1.07 13.35 -41.17
CA PRO A 171 0.78 14.28 -40.09
C PRO A 171 2.04 14.30 -39.24
N GLY A 172 2.50 15.50 -38.90
CA GLY A 172 3.68 15.71 -38.07
C GLY A 172 3.64 14.91 -36.77
N PRO A 173 4.78 14.82 -36.06
CA PRO A 173 4.72 14.40 -34.67
C PRO A 173 3.72 15.34 -33.98
N GLN A 174 2.60 14.79 -33.55
CA GLN A 174 1.73 15.50 -32.63
C GLN A 174 2.59 15.80 -31.41
N ASP A 175 2.56 17.06 -30.98
CA ASP A 175 3.22 17.59 -29.79
C ASP A 175 2.63 16.97 -28.50
N GLU A 176 2.72 15.65 -28.32
CA GLU A 176 2.11 14.95 -27.18
C GLU A 176 3.05 13.98 -26.44
N ASP A 177 4.37 14.11 -26.56
CA ASP A 177 5.31 13.20 -25.87
C ASP A 177 6.08 13.86 -24.70
N PHE A 178 5.44 14.77 -23.95
CA PHE A 178 5.94 15.19 -22.62
C PHE A 178 5.29 14.41 -21.47
N GLU A 179 4.75 13.23 -21.74
CA GLU A 179 4.38 12.29 -20.70
C GLU A 179 5.68 11.67 -20.16
N GLY A 180 6.20 12.23 -19.05
CA GLY A 180 7.50 11.85 -18.49
C GLY A 180 7.69 10.34 -18.32
N ALA A 181 8.93 9.89 -18.08
CA ALA A 181 9.20 8.47 -17.92
C ALA A 181 8.33 7.85 -16.81
N GLN A 182 7.61 6.77 -17.15
CA GLN A 182 6.92 5.93 -16.17
C GLN A 182 7.91 5.43 -15.11
N TRP A 183 7.44 5.24 -13.88
CA TRP A 183 8.30 4.85 -12.75
C TRP A 183 7.85 3.53 -12.13
N SER A 184 8.80 2.64 -11.85
CA SER A 184 8.54 1.37 -11.17
C SER A 184 8.35 1.58 -9.67
N CYS A 185 7.28 1.06 -9.09
CA CYS A 185 7.07 1.06 -7.65
C CYS A 185 8.08 0.16 -6.92
N GLU A 186 8.76 0.69 -5.91
CA GLU A 186 9.73 -0.07 -5.12
C GLU A 186 9.10 -1.22 -4.31
N SER A 187 7.80 -1.12 -3.98
CA SER A 187 7.11 -2.14 -3.18
C SER A 187 6.48 -3.27 -4.01
N CYS A 188 5.96 -2.98 -5.20
CA CYS A 188 5.23 -3.96 -6.02
C CYS A 188 5.69 -4.06 -7.47
N THR A 189 6.75 -3.33 -7.85
CA THR A 189 7.38 -3.31 -9.20
C THR A 189 6.49 -2.81 -10.35
N PHE A 190 5.28 -2.36 -10.04
CA PHE A 190 4.35 -1.85 -11.03
C PHE A 190 4.85 -0.55 -11.70
N LEU A 191 4.70 -0.43 -13.03
CA LEU A 191 5.07 0.75 -13.81
C LEU A 191 3.95 1.79 -13.78
N ASN A 192 4.14 2.85 -12.99
CA ASN A 192 3.15 3.89 -12.77
C ASN A 192 3.29 5.04 -13.77
N HIS A 193 2.17 5.70 -14.03
CA HIS A 193 2.13 6.93 -14.79
C HIS A 193 3.02 8.03 -14.17
N PRO A 194 3.78 8.82 -14.96
CA PRO A 194 4.67 9.87 -14.46
C PRO A 194 3.97 10.92 -13.58
N ALA A 195 2.69 11.19 -13.83
CA ALA A 195 1.89 12.17 -13.07
C ALA A 195 1.49 11.70 -11.66
N LEU A 196 1.65 10.40 -11.36
CA LEU A 196 1.25 9.85 -10.06
C LEU A 196 2.39 9.95 -9.04
N ASN A 197 2.04 10.44 -7.85
CA ASN A 197 2.90 10.52 -6.66
C ASN A 197 2.77 9.31 -5.73
N ARG A 198 1.88 8.36 -6.06
CA ARG A 198 1.66 7.09 -5.36
C ARG A 198 1.46 5.99 -6.39
N CYS A 199 1.80 4.77 -6.02
CA CYS A 199 1.57 3.63 -6.91
C CYS A 199 0.07 3.37 -7.07
N GLU A 200 -0.42 3.21 -8.30
CA GLU A 200 -1.84 2.91 -8.56
C GLU A 200 -2.28 1.54 -8.04
N GLN A 201 -1.33 0.60 -7.94
CA GLN A 201 -1.63 -0.77 -7.55
C GLN A 201 -1.57 -1.00 -6.04
N CYS A 202 -0.67 -0.32 -5.32
CA CYS A 202 -0.43 -0.54 -3.89
C CYS A 202 -0.45 0.73 -3.03
N GLU A 203 -0.70 1.89 -3.62
CA GLU A 203 -0.83 3.21 -2.97
C GLU A 203 0.41 3.70 -2.21
N MET A 204 1.53 2.98 -2.30
CA MET A 204 2.80 3.38 -1.68
C MET A 204 3.31 4.68 -2.33
N PRO A 205 3.78 5.67 -1.55
CA PRO A 205 4.37 6.89 -2.10
C PRO A 205 5.51 6.59 -3.07
N ARG A 206 5.63 7.45 -4.08
CA ARG A 206 6.81 7.50 -4.93
C ARG A 206 7.97 8.00 -4.07
N CYS A 207 8.91 7.12 -3.77
CA CYS A 207 10.21 7.52 -3.21
C CYS A 207 10.91 8.37 -4.29
N THR A 208 11.04 9.68 -4.03
CA THR A 208 11.76 10.62 -4.90
C THR A 208 13.22 10.69 -4.53
#